data_AF-A0A1R1A7F0-F1
#
_entry.id   AF-A0A1R1A7F0-F1
#
_cell.length_a   1.000
_cell.length_b   1.000
_cell.length_c   1.000
_cell.angle_alpha   90.00
_cell.angle_beta   90.00
_cell.angle_gamma   90.00
#
_symmetry.space_group_name_H-M   'P 1'
#
loop_
_entity.id
_entity.type
_entity.pdbx_description
1 polymer ?
#
loop_
_entity_poly.entity_id
_entity_poly.type
_entity_poly.pdbx_seq_one_letter_code
_entity_poly.pdbx_strand_id
1 'polypeptide(L)'
;MTYSEKQIAAKWVDDYLDLYNFAVMIGDAEWQQQILQNLRAKDNHIRLEIEHGIRVDLWLRFDQINRKMLDIYEQLRNAHNSEQQIQLREKVWEFKLQRVMIASKLKAHYAL
;
A
#
# COMPACT_ATOMS: atom_id res chain seq x y z
N MET A 1 5.93 7.02 -0.01
CA MET A 1 6.83 6.90 -1.18
C MET A 1 6.45 5.63 -1.90
N THR A 2 5.97 5.72 -3.14
CA THR A 2 5.75 4.55 -3.99
C THR A 2 7.09 4.21 -4.64
N TYR A 3 7.79 3.22 -4.11
CA TYR A 3 8.99 2.67 -4.76
C TYR A 3 8.58 2.10 -6.12
N SER A 4 9.42 2.32 -7.15
CA SER A 4 9.18 1.68 -8.44
C SER A 4 9.48 0.19 -8.35
N GLU A 5 8.83 -0.62 -9.17
CA GLU A 5 9.04 -2.08 -9.23
C GLU A 5 10.53 -2.43 -9.38
N LYS A 6 11.26 -1.62 -10.16
CA LYS A 6 12.71 -1.77 -10.34
C LYS A 6 13.50 -1.53 -9.05
N GLN A 7 13.07 -0.60 -8.20
CA GLN A 7 13.75 -0.30 -6.94
C GLN A 7 13.49 -1.39 -5.90
N ILE A 8 12.27 -1.93 -5.84
CA ILE A 8 11.93 -3.07 -4.97
C ILE A 8 12.72 -4.30 -5.41
N ALA A 9 12.75 -4.58 -6.72
CA ALA A 9 13.51 -5.69 -7.28
C ALA A 9 15.01 -5.57 -7.04
N ALA A 10 15.58 -4.38 -7.25
CA ALA A 10 17.02 -4.15 -7.04
C ALA A 10 17.40 -4.37 -5.57
N LYS A 11 16.67 -3.75 -4.63
CA LYS A 11 16.95 -3.92 -3.20
C LYS A 11 16.84 -5.38 -2.76
N TRP A 12 15.80 -6.08 -3.18
CA TRP A 12 15.61 -7.48 -2.83
C TRP A 12 16.70 -8.39 -3.41
N VAL A 13 17.13 -8.15 -4.65
CA VAL A 13 18.26 -8.87 -5.25
C VAL A 13 19.55 -8.59 -4.49
N ASP A 14 19.83 -7.33 -4.15
CA ASP A 14 21.02 -6.95 -3.37
C ASP A 14 21.03 -7.64 -2.01
N ASP A 15 19.91 -7.62 -1.27
CA ASP A 15 19.77 -8.29 0.03
C ASP A 15 20.05 -9.81 -0.08
N TYR A 16 19.56 -10.46 -1.15
CA TYR A 16 19.78 -11.89 -1.39
C TYR A 16 21.21 -12.21 -1.85
N LEU A 17 21.86 -11.29 -2.57
CA LEU A 17 23.28 -11.42 -2.94
C LEU A 17 24.18 -11.29 -1.71
N ASP A 18 23.87 -10.38 -0.79
CA ASP A 18 24.58 -10.26 0.48
C ASP A 18 24.47 -11.53 1.33
N LEU A 19 23.27 -12.11 1.43
CA LEU A 19 23.05 -13.39 2.09
C LEU A 19 23.80 -14.54 1.39
N TYR A 20 23.81 -14.56 0.06
CA TYR A 20 24.56 -15.56 -0.70
C TYR A 20 26.06 -15.48 -0.41
N ASN A 21 26.62 -14.26 -0.44
CA ASN A 21 28.04 -14.03 -0.15
C ASN A 21 28.40 -14.48 1.28
N PHE A 22 27.52 -14.23 2.24
CA PHE A 22 27.72 -14.69 3.61
C PHE A 22 27.63 -16.23 3.72
N ALA A 23 26.68 -16.87 3.04
CA ALA A 23 26.57 -18.34 2.97
C ALA A 23 27.82 -18.99 2.35
N VAL A 24 28.39 -18.36 1.32
CA VAL A 24 29.68 -18.76 0.73
C VAL A 24 30.81 -18.64 1.75
N MET A 25 30.87 -17.52 2.48
CA MET A 25 31.91 -17.27 3.48
C MET A 25 31.93 -18.34 4.58
N ILE A 26 30.77 -18.81 5.04
CA ILE A 26 30.67 -19.84 6.09
C ILE A 26 30.67 -21.27 5.55
N GLY A 27 30.75 -21.45 4.22
CA GLY A 27 30.81 -22.77 3.57
C GLY A 27 29.48 -23.53 3.56
N ASP A 28 28.35 -22.87 3.78
CA ASP A 28 27.03 -23.51 3.82
C ASP A 28 26.47 -23.69 2.41
N ALA A 29 26.76 -24.85 1.81
CA ALA A 29 26.33 -25.19 0.45
C ALA A 29 24.82 -25.41 0.32
N GLU A 30 24.15 -25.87 1.39
CA GLU A 30 22.70 -26.06 1.38
C GLU A 30 22.00 -24.70 1.34
N TRP A 31 22.46 -23.78 2.19
CA TRP A 31 21.90 -22.43 2.23
C TRP A 31 22.16 -21.66 0.93
N GLN A 32 23.34 -21.79 0.32
CA GLN A 32 23.62 -21.25 -1.01
C GLN A 32 22.59 -21.72 -2.05
N GLN A 33 22.29 -23.03 -2.10
CA GLN A 33 21.31 -23.56 -3.05
C GLN A 33 19.89 -23.05 -2.77
N GLN A 34 19.50 -22.96 -1.49
CA GLN A 34 18.19 -22.39 -1.11
C GLN A 34 18.07 -20.93 -1.56
N ILE A 35 19.11 -20.12 -1.37
CA ILE A 35 19.15 -18.72 -1.81
C ILE A 35 19.01 -18.61 -3.34
N LEU A 36 19.72 -19.45 -4.09
CA LEU A 36 19.60 -19.48 -5.56
C LEU A 36 18.21 -19.90 -6.05
N GLN A 37 17.56 -20.85 -5.37
CA GLN A 37 16.19 -21.22 -5.68
C GLN A 37 15.22 -20.07 -5.42
N ASN A 38 15.40 -19.35 -4.32
CA ASN A 38 14.59 -18.17 -4.00
C ASN A 38 14.80 -17.05 -5.03
N LEU A 39 16.04 -16.78 -5.45
CA LEU A 39 16.37 -15.82 -6.51
C LEU A 39 15.70 -16.14 -7.85
N ARG A 40 15.47 -17.43 -8.15
CA ARG A 40 14.70 -17.85 -9.35
C ARG A 40 13.21 -17.54 -9.25
N ALA A 41 12.67 -17.45 -8.03
CA ALA A 41 11.28 -17.10 -7.76
C ALA A 41 11.04 -15.58 -7.57
N LYS A 42 12.04 -14.73 -7.90
CA LYS A 42 11.99 -13.29 -7.66
C LYS A 42 10.73 -12.61 -8.20
N ASP A 43 10.25 -13.02 -9.36
CA ASP A 43 9.15 -12.32 -10.04
C ASP A 43 7.84 -12.45 -9.24
N ASN A 44 7.62 -13.59 -8.59
CA ASN A 44 6.49 -13.77 -7.66
C ASN A 44 6.65 -12.91 -6.40
N HIS A 45 7.86 -12.82 -5.84
CA HIS A 45 8.10 -12.00 -4.66
C HIS A 45 7.88 -10.50 -4.96
N ILE A 46 8.44 -10.00 -6.07
CA ILE A 46 8.27 -8.61 -6.51
C ILE A 46 6.78 -8.30 -6.69
N ARG A 47 6.03 -9.20 -7.33
CA ARG A 47 4.58 -9.05 -7.50
C ARG A 47 3.85 -8.94 -6.15
N LEU A 48 4.16 -9.81 -5.20
CA LEU A 48 3.53 -9.79 -3.87
C LEU A 48 3.84 -8.50 -3.09
N GLU A 49 5.08 -8.01 -3.15
CA GLU A 49 5.48 -6.75 -2.52
C GLU A 49 4.79 -5.53 -3.16
N ILE A 50 4.65 -5.52 -4.48
CA ILE A 50 3.89 -4.47 -5.18
C ILE A 50 2.42 -4.50 -4.76
N GLU A 51 1.78 -5.67 -4.77
CA GLU A 51 0.38 -5.82 -4.34
C GLU A 51 0.20 -5.39 -2.88
N HIS A 52 1.14 -5.75 -2.00
CA HIS A 52 1.15 -5.29 -0.62
C HIS A 52 1.28 -3.76 -0.52
N GLY A 53 2.23 -3.16 -1.25
CA GLY A 53 2.42 -1.71 -1.28
C GLY A 53 1.18 -0.94 -1.78
N ILE A 54 0.53 -1.45 -2.83
CA ILE A 54 -0.72 -0.87 -3.35
C ILE A 54 -1.84 -0.96 -2.29
N ARG A 55 -1.99 -2.11 -1.61
CA ARG A 55 -2.98 -2.26 -0.53
C ARG A 55 -2.73 -1.27 0.61
N VAL A 56 -1.49 -1.10 1.04
CA VAL A 56 -1.12 -0.13 2.09
C VAL A 56 -1.47 1.30 1.66
N ASP A 57 -1.13 1.71 0.43
CA ASP A 57 -1.46 3.05 -0.07
C ASP A 57 -2.98 3.28 -0.14
N LEU A 58 -3.74 2.28 -0.59
CA LEU A 58 -5.21 2.35 -0.62
C LEU A 58 -5.80 2.51 0.78
N TRP A 59 -5.30 1.76 1.78
CA TRP A 59 -5.73 1.89 3.17
C TRP A 59 -5.40 3.27 3.75
N LEU A 60 -4.19 3.78 3.52
CA LEU A 60 -3.81 5.12 3.98
C LEU A 60 -4.73 6.20 3.39
N ARG A 61 -5.06 6.12 2.11
CA ARG A 61 -6.00 7.04 1.47
C ARG A 61 -7.41 6.88 2.01
N PHE A 62 -7.86 5.65 2.25
CA PHE A 62 -9.17 5.37 2.85
C PHE A 62 -9.30 6.03 4.23
N ASP A 63 -8.29 5.87 5.08
CA ASP A 63 -8.25 6.50 6.41
C ASP A 63 -8.17 8.02 6.34
N GLN A 64 -7.40 8.56 5.40
CA GLN A 64 -7.32 10.00 5.19
C GLN A 64 -8.69 10.59 4.80
N ILE A 65 -9.44 9.93 3.92
CA ILE A 65 -10.80 10.35 3.55
C ILE A 65 -11.72 10.30 4.78
N ASN A 66 -11.67 9.22 5.56
CA ASN A 66 -12.49 9.10 6.77
C ASN A 66 -12.22 10.23 7.76
N ARG A 67 -10.94 10.58 7.99
CA ARG A 67 -10.56 11.70 8.86
C ARG A 67 -11.12 13.04 8.35
N LYS A 68 -11.01 13.31 7.04
CA LYS A 68 -11.61 14.51 6.42
C LYS A 68 -13.13 14.54 6.56
N MET A 69 -13.80 13.40 6.43
CA MET A 69 -15.24 13.31 6.63
C MET A 69 -15.62 13.59 8.09
N LEU A 70 -14.88 13.05 9.06
CA LEU A 70 -15.10 13.31 10.49
C LEU A 70 -15.00 14.81 10.81
N ASP A 71 -13.95 15.47 10.33
CA ASP A 71 -13.78 16.93 10.47
C ASP A 71 -14.95 17.71 9.88
N ILE A 72 -15.45 17.34 8.69
CA ILE A 72 -16.62 18.00 8.11
C ILE A 72 -17.89 17.72 8.93
N TYR A 73 -18.06 16.52 9.50
CA TYR A 73 -19.20 16.24 10.37
C TYR A 73 -19.15 17.08 11.67
N GLU A 74 -17.96 17.29 12.24
CA GLU A 74 -17.77 18.21 13.37
C GLU A 74 -18.11 19.65 12.98
N GLN A 75 -17.66 20.11 11.81
CA GLN A 75 -18.02 21.43 11.28
C GLN A 75 -19.53 21.57 11.05
N LEU A 76 -20.19 20.54 10.50
CA LEU A 76 -21.65 20.53 10.31
C LEU A 76 -22.42 20.64 11.62
N ARG A 77 -21.91 20.01 12.69
CA ARG A 77 -22.53 20.08 14.02
C ARG A 77 -22.47 21.49 14.62
N ASN A 78 -21.42 22.25 14.27
CA ASN A 78 -21.17 23.59 14.78
C ASN A 78 -21.61 24.71 13.82
N ALA A 79 -22.11 24.37 12.62
CA ALA A 79 -22.48 25.34 11.61
C ALA A 79 -23.85 25.98 11.89
N HIS A 80 -23.87 27.30 12.03
CA HIS A 80 -25.10 28.08 12.26
C HIS A 80 -25.69 28.71 10.98
N ASN A 81 -24.94 28.72 9.87
CA ASN A 81 -25.36 29.27 8.58
C ASN A 81 -25.78 28.15 7.61
N SER A 82 -26.95 28.29 6.98
CA SER A 82 -27.49 27.35 6.00
C SER A 82 -26.62 27.19 4.75
N GLU A 83 -25.99 28.27 4.27
CA GLU A 83 -25.09 28.21 3.10
C GLU A 83 -23.84 27.36 3.39
N GLN A 84 -23.24 27.56 4.56
CA GLN A 84 -22.10 26.77 5.02
C GLN A 84 -22.48 25.29 5.18
N GLN A 85 -23.67 25.00 5.70
CA GLN A 85 -24.15 23.63 5.81
C GLN A 85 -24.34 22.95 4.45
N ILE A 86 -24.82 23.68 3.43
CA ILE A 86 -24.96 23.14 2.06
C ILE A 86 -23.58 22.77 1.50
N GLN A 87 -22.60 23.68 1.57
CA GLN A 87 -21.25 23.44 1.07
C GLN A 87 -20.55 22.27 1.78
N LEU A 88 -20.73 22.14 3.10
CA LEU A 88 -20.18 21.03 3.88
C LEU A 88 -20.84 19.69 3.51
N ARG A 89 -22.14 19.68 3.22
CA ARG A 89 -22.85 18.47 2.75
C ARG A 89 -22.36 18.02 1.37
N GLU A 90 -22.10 18.95 0.47
CA GLU A 90 -21.52 18.66 -0.85
C GLU A 90 -20.12 18.03 -0.72
N LYS A 91 -19.25 18.61 0.12
CA LYS A 91 -17.92 18.03 0.38
C LYS A 91 -18.00 16.63 0.99
N VAL A 92 -18.93 16.38 1.91
CA VAL A 92 -19.15 15.03 2.46
C VAL A 92 -19.58 14.05 1.36
N TRP A 93 -20.41 14.48 0.41
CA TRP A 93 -20.83 13.66 -0.71
C TRP A 93 -19.65 13.27 -1.60
N GLU A 94 -18.79 14.23 -1.95
CA GLU A 94 -17.57 13.98 -2.71
C GLU A 94 -16.65 12.97 -2.01
N PHE A 95 -16.43 13.13 -0.70
CA PHE A 95 -15.62 12.19 0.06
C PHE A 95 -16.25 10.80 0.16
N LYS A 96 -17.58 10.70 0.25
CA LYS A 96 -18.28 9.40 0.18
C LYS A 96 -18.01 8.69 -1.14
N LEU A 97 -18.09 9.41 -2.27
CA LEU A 97 -17.78 8.85 -3.59
C LEU A 97 -16.34 8.34 -3.65
N GLN A 98 -15.36 9.17 -3.23
CA GLN A 98 -13.96 8.76 -3.19
C GLN A 98 -13.75 7.52 -2.29
N ARG A 99 -14.38 7.48 -1.11
CA ARG A 99 -14.29 6.35 -0.18
C ARG A 99 -14.82 5.06 -0.81
N VAL A 100 -15.95 5.11 -1.52
CA VAL A 100 -16.51 3.96 -2.23
C VAL A 100 -15.58 3.48 -3.34
N MET A 101 -14.99 4.40 -4.11
CA MET A 101 -14.01 4.05 -5.14
C MET A 101 -12.79 3.33 -4.56
N ILE A 102 -12.25 3.80 -3.43
CA ILE A 102 -11.11 3.16 -2.77
C ILE A 102 -11.50 1.79 -2.18
N ALA A 103 -12.67 1.69 -1.56
CA ALA A 103 -13.19 0.41 -1.05
C ALA A 103 -13.34 -0.63 -2.17
N SER A 104 -13.81 -0.22 -3.35
CA SER A 104 -13.90 -1.08 -4.52
C SER A 104 -12.53 -1.57 -4.99
N LYS A 105 -11.53 -0.67 -5.05
CA LYS A 105 -10.14 -1.04 -5.37
C LYS A 105 -9.56 -2.02 -4.35
N LEU A 106 -9.74 -1.76 -3.05
CA LEU A 106 -9.32 -2.67 -1.98
C LEU A 106 -9.94 -4.05 -2.18
N LYS A 107 -11.25 -4.15 -2.40
CA LYS A 107 -11.93 -5.42 -2.63
C LYS A 107 -11.37 -6.18 -3.83
N ALA A 108 -11.03 -5.49 -4.92
CA ALA A 108 -10.41 -6.11 -6.09
C ALA A 108 -9.02 -6.71 -5.78
N HIS A 109 -8.23 -6.07 -4.91
CA HIS A 109 -6.92 -6.57 -4.46
C HIS A 109 -6.99 -7.70 -3.40
N TYR A 110 -8.18 -8.06 -2.91
CA TYR A 110 -8.40 -9.21 -2.03
C TYR A 110 -9.12 -10.39 -2.73
N ALA A 111 -9.57 -10.21 -3.98
CA ALA A 111 -10.28 -11.23 -4.75
C ALA A 111 -9.37 -12.06 -5.67
N LEU A 112 -8.05 -11.87 -5.55
CA LEU A 112 -6.98 -12.62 -6.22
C LEU A 112 -6.20 -13.42 -5.17
#